data_AF-A0A1H2YS09-F1
#
_entry.id   AF-A0A1H2YS09-F1
#
_cell.length_a   1.000
_cell.length_b   1.000
_cell.length_c   1.000
_cell.angle_alpha   90.00
_cell.angle_beta   90.00
_cell.angle_gamma   90.00
#
_symmetry.space_group_name_H-M   'P 1'
#
loop_
_entity.id
_entity.type
_entity.pdbx_description
1 polymer ?
#
loop_
_entity_poly.entity_id
_entity_poly.type
_entity_poly.pdbx_seq_one_letter_code
_entity_poly.pdbx_strand_id
1 'polypeptide(L)'
;MNRGVWRAFKAGLPEDLGSGISFTDFQEFSDGLDLSPRRALRAFREALVEEEDGSDAEADFAAAKGGKKGGGSSDGDAPEEDAPTDDAPTDGGSAKGGKGGGKGKPTKPDPEPEPDPDPEPEPDPDPEPEPDPDPVGNTPDSAGVYASYTSGIGDAGFVSDFNVALSFGAGWTADLQSDILRAAEYVSALVTGDLADLGPIDDVAINIGLVSIDGTNGTAARGAATGFRADGTAYQGLVQFDTADIQTWSNQGRLDDLAVHEMLHAMGFGVRWDAMGLLGSAGGTTRFTGDNAIAAWESEFAAVAANDAYSGQGVPVEMDGGAGTADVHWDEMTFFDELMTGYLGGDNYMSATSVAALEDMGYETVFDAADPTAPILQIDEILLA
;
A
#
# COMPACT_ATOMS: atom_id res chain seq x y z
N MET A 1 -15.53 19.95 -15.80
CA MET A 1 -15.28 20.42 -14.41
C MET A 1 -16.27 21.54 -14.03
N ASN A 2 -16.72 21.61 -12.78
CA ASN A 2 -17.65 22.65 -12.28
C ASN A 2 -16.86 23.87 -11.73
N ARG A 3 -17.40 25.09 -11.87
CA ARG A 3 -16.78 26.37 -11.44
C ARG A 3 -16.38 26.45 -9.95
N GLY A 4 -16.96 25.62 -9.09
CA GLY A 4 -16.62 25.48 -7.68
C GLY A 4 -15.29 24.76 -7.48
N VAL A 5 -15.09 23.64 -8.18
CA VAL A 5 -13.83 22.86 -8.14
C VAL A 5 -12.67 23.71 -8.67
N TRP A 6 -12.92 24.51 -9.72
CA TRP A 6 -11.93 25.48 -10.22
C TRP A 6 -11.52 26.54 -9.18
N ARG A 7 -12.47 27.04 -8.39
CA ARG A 7 -12.18 28.05 -7.36
C ARG A 7 -11.35 27.46 -6.22
N ALA A 8 -11.65 26.22 -5.82
CA ALA A 8 -10.89 25.50 -4.80
C ALA A 8 -9.45 25.24 -5.28
N PHE A 9 -9.29 24.76 -6.51
CA PHE A 9 -7.98 24.60 -7.15
C PHE A 9 -7.16 25.89 -7.17
N LYS A 10 -7.75 26.98 -7.69
CA LYS A 10 -7.09 28.28 -7.79
C LYS A 10 -6.72 28.87 -6.43
N ALA A 11 -7.49 28.58 -5.38
CA ALA A 11 -7.20 29.00 -4.03
C ALA A 11 -6.02 28.23 -3.39
N GLY A 12 -5.71 27.04 -3.89
CA GLY A 12 -4.58 26.21 -3.46
C GLY A 12 -3.30 26.40 -4.26
N LEU A 13 -3.22 27.41 -5.14
CA LEU A 13 -1.98 27.79 -5.83
C LEU A 13 -1.27 28.93 -5.07
N PRO A 14 0.07 29.00 -5.12
CA PRO A 14 0.84 30.18 -4.72
C PRO A 14 0.24 31.48 -5.31
N GLU A 15 0.25 32.59 -4.55
CA GLU A 15 -0.44 33.84 -4.93
C GLU A 15 0.01 34.40 -6.29
N ASP A 16 1.27 34.21 -6.63
CA ASP A 16 1.88 34.58 -7.90
C ASP A 16 1.33 33.77 -9.09
N LEU A 17 1.19 32.45 -8.94
CA LEU A 17 0.57 31.57 -9.94
C LEU A 17 -0.95 31.78 -10.04
N GLY A 18 -1.64 31.85 -8.89
CA GLY A 18 -3.10 31.97 -8.83
C GLY A 18 -3.63 33.28 -9.44
N SER A 19 -2.84 34.36 -9.46
CA SER A 19 -3.28 35.66 -9.97
C SER A 19 -3.34 35.75 -11.51
N GLY A 20 -2.56 34.93 -12.21
CA GLY A 20 -2.40 34.97 -13.68
C GLY A 20 -3.35 34.06 -14.47
N ILE A 21 -3.92 33.05 -13.83
CA ILE A 21 -4.51 31.89 -14.55
C ILE A 21 -6.04 31.91 -14.47
N SER A 22 -6.69 31.73 -15.62
CA SER A 22 -8.14 31.77 -15.81
C SER A 22 -8.75 30.38 -16.00
N PHE A 23 -10.06 30.26 -15.75
CA PHE A 23 -10.79 29.00 -16.01
C PHE A 23 -10.75 28.63 -17.50
N THR A 24 -10.65 29.63 -18.37
CA THR A 24 -10.52 29.42 -19.81
C THR A 24 -9.17 28.80 -20.16
N ASP A 25 -8.10 29.20 -19.47
CA ASP A 25 -6.74 28.68 -19.70
C ASP A 25 -6.68 27.18 -19.36
N PHE A 26 -7.33 26.80 -18.24
CA PHE A 26 -7.52 25.39 -17.89
C PHE A 26 -8.41 24.65 -18.90
N GLN A 27 -9.49 25.28 -19.37
CA GLN A 27 -10.39 24.66 -20.34
C GLN A 27 -9.66 24.36 -21.66
N GLU A 28 -8.89 25.32 -22.17
CA GLU A 28 -8.07 25.16 -23.38
C GLU A 28 -6.96 24.11 -23.21
N PHE A 29 -6.35 24.00 -22.04
CA PHE A 29 -5.42 22.91 -21.71
C PHE A 29 -6.12 21.54 -21.68
N SER A 30 -7.30 21.46 -21.07
CA SER A 30 -8.02 20.21 -20.87
C SER A 30 -8.71 19.68 -22.13
N ASP A 31 -9.16 20.56 -23.04
CA ASP A 31 -9.98 20.19 -24.21
C ASP A 31 -9.19 19.34 -25.24
N GLY A 32 -7.86 19.22 -25.08
CA GLY A 32 -6.99 18.37 -25.91
C GLY A 32 -6.52 17.07 -25.25
N LEU A 33 -6.86 16.86 -23.97
CA LEU A 33 -6.37 15.74 -23.17
C LEU A 33 -7.55 14.82 -22.84
N ASP A 34 -7.50 13.56 -23.30
CA ASP A 34 -8.48 12.52 -22.94
C ASP A 34 -8.24 12.04 -21.50
N LEU A 35 -8.34 12.99 -20.55
CA LEU A 35 -8.03 12.81 -19.14
C LEU A 35 -9.28 13.05 -18.30
N SER A 36 -9.37 12.33 -17.17
CA SER A 36 -10.36 12.63 -16.14
C SER A 36 -10.18 14.08 -15.64
N PRO A 37 -11.23 14.74 -15.14
CA PRO A 37 -11.13 16.12 -14.65
C PRO A 37 -10.04 16.33 -13.57
N ARG A 38 -9.73 15.32 -12.75
CA ARG A 38 -8.65 15.38 -11.76
C ARG A 38 -7.28 15.26 -12.40
N ARG A 39 -7.10 14.35 -13.36
CA ARG A 39 -5.86 14.21 -14.14
C ARG A 39 -5.54 15.46 -14.95
N ALA A 40 -6.55 16.09 -15.56
CA ALA A 40 -6.38 17.37 -16.23
C ALA A 40 -5.95 18.48 -15.25
N LEU A 41 -6.45 18.46 -14.01
CA LEU A 41 -6.12 19.46 -12.99
C LEU A 41 -4.70 19.28 -12.43
N ARG A 42 -4.30 18.03 -12.21
CA ARG A 42 -2.95 17.66 -11.79
C ARG A 42 -1.93 17.98 -12.89
N ALA A 43 -2.18 17.57 -14.13
CA ALA A 43 -1.32 17.89 -15.27
C ALA A 43 -1.23 19.41 -15.50
N PHE A 44 -2.33 20.14 -15.27
CA PHE A 44 -2.31 21.60 -15.35
C PHE A 44 -1.46 22.22 -14.24
N ARG A 45 -1.53 21.69 -13.01
CA ARG A 45 -0.65 22.13 -11.90
C ARG A 45 0.81 21.83 -12.19
N GLU A 46 1.14 20.65 -12.70
CA GLU A 46 2.51 20.25 -13.04
C GLU A 46 3.08 21.14 -14.16
N ALA A 47 2.29 21.39 -15.22
CA ALA A 47 2.67 22.31 -16.30
C ALA A 47 2.91 23.76 -15.83
N LEU A 48 2.26 24.19 -14.74
CA LEU A 48 2.49 25.52 -14.15
C LEU A 48 3.76 25.58 -13.29
N VAL A 49 4.24 24.44 -12.81
CA VAL A 49 5.44 24.34 -11.96
C VAL A 49 6.70 24.10 -12.80
N GLU A 50 6.60 23.37 -13.90
CA GLU A 50 7.72 23.16 -14.83
C GLU A 50 8.22 24.45 -15.52
N GLU A 51 7.42 25.52 -15.57
CA GLU A 51 7.89 26.84 -16.06
C GLU A 51 8.94 27.51 -15.15
N GLU A 52 9.16 27.05 -13.91
CA GLU A 52 10.20 27.58 -13.00
C GLU A 52 11.57 26.86 -13.08
N ASP A 53 11.63 25.66 -13.68
CA ASP A 53 12.77 24.73 -13.57
C ASP A 53 13.70 24.71 -14.80
N GLY A 54 13.17 24.88 -16.02
CA GLY A 54 13.88 24.52 -17.25
C GLY A 54 14.39 25.70 -18.08
N SER A 55 15.70 25.92 -18.07
CA SER A 55 16.41 26.69 -19.10
C SER A 55 16.36 25.98 -20.48
N ASP A 56 15.97 26.74 -21.51
CA ASP A 56 16.11 26.50 -22.95
C ASP A 56 15.18 25.48 -23.65
N ALA A 57 13.95 25.90 -23.94
CA ALA A 57 13.28 25.65 -25.23
C ALA A 57 12.29 26.79 -25.56
N GLU A 58 12.68 27.69 -26.47
CA GLU A 58 11.84 28.79 -26.95
C GLU A 58 10.59 28.29 -27.71
N ALA A 59 9.41 28.78 -27.33
CA ALA A 59 8.54 29.58 -28.23
C ALA A 59 7.40 30.26 -27.45
N ASP A 60 7.37 31.60 -27.55
CA ASP A 60 6.24 32.50 -27.28
C ASP A 60 5.74 32.71 -25.84
N PHE A 61 6.47 33.52 -25.04
CA PHE A 61 5.84 34.63 -24.29
C PHE A 61 6.82 35.72 -23.76
N ALA A 62 7.86 36.10 -24.51
CA ALA A 62 8.79 37.15 -24.08
C ALA A 62 8.44 38.54 -24.61
N ALA A 63 7.52 39.28 -23.96
CA ALA A 63 7.42 40.74 -24.15
C ALA A 63 6.59 41.51 -23.10
N ALA A 64 6.91 41.47 -21.79
CA ALA A 64 6.56 42.59 -20.89
C ALA A 64 7.20 42.52 -19.49
N LYS A 65 8.27 43.31 -19.32
CA LYS A 65 8.62 44.17 -18.15
C LYS A 65 10.08 43.98 -17.70
N GLY A 66 10.84 45.05 -17.82
CA GLY A 66 12.22 45.13 -17.38
C GLY A 66 12.39 45.61 -15.93
N GLY A 67 13.57 45.28 -15.37
CA GLY A 67 14.26 45.93 -14.23
C GLY A 67 13.60 45.75 -12.85
N LYS A 68 14.32 45.51 -11.72
CA LYS A 68 15.72 45.81 -11.37
C LYS A 68 16.06 45.18 -9.99
N LYS A 69 17.26 44.59 -9.91
CA LYS A 69 18.18 44.20 -8.80
C LYS A 69 17.91 44.53 -7.30
N GLY A 70 18.39 43.58 -6.46
CA GLY A 70 19.21 43.72 -5.22
C GLY A 70 19.11 42.44 -4.35
N GLY A 71 20.12 41.76 -3.77
CA GLY A 71 21.55 41.97 -3.54
C GLY A 71 21.88 41.84 -2.03
N GLY A 72 22.67 40.83 -1.60
CA GLY A 72 23.30 40.79 -0.25
C GLY A 72 23.63 39.40 0.31
N SER A 73 24.82 39.21 0.91
CA SER A 73 25.55 37.95 1.20
C SER A 73 26.16 37.94 2.62
N SER A 74 26.75 36.79 3.03
CA SER A 74 27.84 36.55 4.03
C SER A 74 27.43 36.22 5.48
N ASP A 75 28.15 35.48 6.35
CA ASP A 75 29.28 34.50 6.33
C ASP A 75 29.55 34.08 7.80
N GLY A 76 30.19 32.91 8.03
CA GLY A 76 31.08 32.58 9.19
C GLY A 76 30.41 32.11 10.49
N ASP A 77 31.02 31.32 11.39
CA ASP A 77 32.36 30.71 11.52
C ASP A 77 32.30 29.70 12.71
N ALA A 78 33.24 28.76 12.79
CA ALA A 78 33.48 27.83 13.92
C ALA A 78 34.65 28.39 14.80
N PRO A 79 35.44 27.68 15.66
CA PRO A 79 35.43 26.26 16.12
C PRO A 79 35.90 26.02 17.61
N GLU A 80 36.27 24.74 17.91
CA GLU A 80 37.26 24.22 18.92
C GLU A 80 36.90 24.17 20.43
N GLU A 81 37.34 23.26 21.32
CA GLU A 81 38.21 22.05 21.31
C GLU A 81 38.10 21.30 22.68
N ASP A 82 38.79 20.15 22.77
CA ASP A 82 39.45 19.52 23.95
C ASP A 82 39.01 18.13 24.47
N ALA A 83 39.97 17.20 24.35
CA ALA A 83 40.13 15.89 25.02
C ALA A 83 41.17 16.06 26.19
N PRO A 84 41.92 15.05 26.74
CA PRO A 84 41.90 13.57 26.62
C PRO A 84 42.22 12.80 27.95
N THR A 85 42.55 11.50 27.81
CA THR A 85 43.43 10.60 28.66
C THR A 85 42.74 9.77 29.78
N ASP A 86 43.13 8.54 30.14
CA ASP A 86 44.17 7.58 29.71
C ASP A 86 43.91 6.19 30.35
N ASP A 87 44.72 5.21 29.92
CA ASP A 87 45.24 4.03 30.65
C ASP A 87 44.68 2.60 30.46
N ALA A 88 45.64 1.71 30.18
CA ALA A 88 45.57 0.27 29.90
C ALA A 88 46.18 -0.56 31.07
N PRO A 89 46.81 -1.75 30.87
CA PRO A 89 46.25 -3.11 30.78
C PRO A 89 46.88 -4.12 31.77
N THR A 90 46.40 -5.38 31.86
CA THR A 90 47.14 -6.61 32.27
C THR A 90 46.27 -7.86 31.92
N ASP A 91 46.71 -8.87 31.16
CA ASP A 91 47.71 -9.97 31.29
C ASP A 91 47.26 -11.21 32.12
N GLY A 92 47.57 -12.42 31.62
CA GLY A 92 47.59 -13.68 32.39
C GLY A 92 47.03 -14.94 31.71
N GLY A 93 47.90 -15.77 31.11
CA GLY A 93 47.55 -17.08 30.51
C GLY A 93 47.90 -18.33 31.35
N SER A 94 47.67 -19.52 30.75
CA SER A 94 48.30 -20.88 30.98
C SER A 94 47.24 -22.00 30.93
N ALA A 95 47.48 -23.29 30.65
CA ALA A 95 48.41 -24.14 29.86
C ALA A 95 48.23 -25.62 30.35
N LYS A 96 48.63 -26.60 29.52
CA LYS A 96 48.88 -28.07 29.75
C LYS A 96 47.69 -29.04 29.56
N GLY A 97 47.79 -30.23 28.98
CA GLY A 97 48.92 -31.08 28.50
C GLY A 97 48.95 -32.46 29.20
N GLY A 98 49.04 -33.60 28.48
CA GLY A 98 49.49 -34.89 29.05
C GLY A 98 49.01 -36.22 28.42
N LYS A 99 49.96 -37.12 28.11
CA LYS A 99 49.90 -38.44 27.43
C LYS A 99 49.98 -39.64 28.40
N GLY A 100 49.46 -40.84 28.00
CA GLY A 100 50.28 -42.08 27.88
C GLY A 100 49.97 -43.38 28.67
N GLY A 101 49.85 -44.51 27.92
CA GLY A 101 50.32 -45.90 28.24
C GLY A 101 49.37 -46.87 28.99
N GLY A 102 49.24 -48.19 28.73
CA GLY A 102 49.82 -49.18 27.80
C GLY A 102 49.56 -50.65 28.25
N LYS A 103 49.85 -51.64 27.37
CA LYS A 103 49.95 -53.14 27.51
C LYS A 103 48.64 -53.96 27.29
N GLY A 104 48.55 -55.11 26.58
CA GLY A 104 49.47 -55.91 25.73
C GLY A 104 48.98 -57.38 25.49
N LYS A 105 48.94 -57.84 24.22
CA LYS A 105 49.01 -59.24 23.63
C LYS A 105 47.89 -60.29 23.90
N PRO A 106 47.68 -61.38 23.08
CA PRO A 106 48.32 -61.78 21.80
C PRO A 106 47.39 -62.29 20.64
N THR A 107 48.05 -62.44 19.48
CA THR A 107 47.80 -62.94 18.11
C THR A 107 46.79 -64.08 17.80
N LYS A 108 46.10 -63.96 16.65
CA LYS A 108 45.48 -65.03 15.83
C LYS A 108 45.74 -64.75 14.32
N PRO A 109 45.82 -65.75 13.41
CA PRO A 109 46.35 -65.60 12.05
C PRO A 109 45.52 -64.72 11.13
N ASP A 110 46.22 -64.15 10.15
CA ASP A 110 45.79 -63.30 9.05
C ASP A 110 44.67 -63.97 8.21
N PRO A 111 43.47 -63.36 8.08
CA PRO A 111 42.49 -63.79 7.10
C PRO A 111 42.86 -63.23 5.71
N GLU A 112 42.72 -64.08 4.69
CA GLU A 112 42.88 -63.69 3.28
C GLU A 112 42.00 -62.47 2.95
N PRO A 113 42.45 -61.54 2.08
CA PRO A 113 41.69 -60.33 1.77
C PRO A 113 40.34 -60.72 1.15
N GLU A 114 39.26 -60.32 1.81
CA GLU A 114 37.93 -60.38 1.23
C GLU A 114 37.88 -59.45 -0.01
N PRO A 115 37.21 -59.87 -1.10
CA PRO A 115 37.09 -59.04 -2.28
C PRO A 115 36.39 -57.72 -1.91
N ASP A 116 36.93 -56.60 -2.40
CA ASP A 116 36.31 -55.28 -2.24
C ASP A 116 34.83 -55.35 -2.64
N PRO A 117 33.90 -54.83 -1.82
CA PRO A 117 32.50 -54.76 -2.19
C PRO A 117 32.37 -53.92 -3.47
N ASP A 118 31.63 -54.45 -4.44
CA ASP A 118 31.27 -53.70 -5.65
C ASP A 118 30.69 -52.33 -5.23
N PRO A 119 31.12 -51.23 -5.86
CA PRO A 119 30.61 -49.91 -5.52
C PRO A 119 29.09 -49.92 -5.66
N GLU A 120 28.41 -49.47 -4.60
CA GLU A 120 26.96 -49.29 -4.64
C GLU A 120 26.61 -48.40 -5.84
N PRO A 121 25.56 -48.74 -6.61
CA PRO A 121 25.15 -47.92 -7.74
C PRO A 121 24.87 -46.51 -7.24
N GLU A 122 25.46 -45.52 -7.91
CA GLU A 122 25.18 -44.12 -7.60
C GLU A 122 23.67 -43.90 -7.67
N PRO A 123 23.08 -43.19 -6.68
CA PRO A 123 21.66 -42.91 -6.70
C PRO A 123 21.32 -42.21 -8.01
N ASP A 124 20.27 -42.69 -8.68
CA ASP A 124 19.76 -42.03 -9.88
C ASP A 124 19.56 -40.54 -9.57
N PRO A 125 20.02 -39.64 -10.45
CA PRO A 125 19.82 -38.21 -10.25
C PRO A 125 18.34 -37.95 -10.00
N ASP A 126 18.06 -37.22 -8.91
CA ASP A 126 16.70 -36.81 -8.57
C ASP A 126 16.07 -36.20 -9.84
N PRO A 127 14.81 -36.55 -10.17
CA PRO A 127 14.11 -35.94 -11.29
C PRO A 127 14.26 -34.42 -11.20
N GLU A 128 14.73 -33.78 -12.27
CA GLU A 128 14.70 -32.33 -12.35
C GLU A 128 13.27 -31.89 -11.99
N PRO A 129 13.10 -30.89 -11.09
CA PRO A 129 11.78 -30.40 -10.75
C PRO A 129 11.04 -30.07 -12.03
N GLU A 130 9.81 -30.59 -12.16
CA GLU A 130 8.97 -30.24 -13.30
C GLU A 130 8.89 -28.71 -13.36
N PRO A 131 9.08 -28.09 -14.54
CA PRO A 131 8.94 -26.65 -14.67
C PRO A 131 7.57 -26.26 -14.11
N ASP A 132 7.54 -25.23 -13.25
CA ASP A 132 6.30 -24.69 -12.72
C ASP A 132 5.31 -24.49 -13.88
N PRO A 133 4.04 -24.89 -13.71
CA PRO A 133 3.03 -24.60 -14.72
C PRO A 133 3.08 -23.10 -15.02
N ASP A 134 3.16 -22.74 -16.31
CA ASP A 134 3.02 -21.34 -16.73
C ASP A 134 1.84 -20.71 -15.95
N PRO A 135 2.00 -19.51 -15.38
CA PRO A 135 0.94 -18.88 -14.59
C PRO A 135 -0.34 -18.94 -15.42
N VAL A 136 -1.36 -19.59 -14.87
CA VAL A 136 -2.66 -19.72 -15.54
C VAL A 136 -3.24 -18.32 -15.57
N GLY A 137 -2.95 -17.57 -16.64
CA GLY A 137 -3.36 -16.19 -16.79
C GLY A 137 -4.87 -16.03 -16.66
N ASN A 138 -5.32 -14.84 -16.26
CA ASN A 138 -6.73 -14.60 -16.04
C ASN A 138 -7.48 -14.76 -17.36
N THR A 139 -8.43 -15.71 -17.39
CA THR A 139 -9.19 -16.02 -18.61
C THR A 139 -10.68 -15.84 -18.35
N PRO A 140 -11.34 -14.84 -18.98
CA PRO A 140 -12.78 -14.68 -18.86
C PRO A 140 -13.53 -15.70 -19.72
N ASP A 141 -14.82 -15.85 -19.45
CA ASP A 141 -15.72 -16.58 -20.33
C ASP A 141 -16.02 -15.81 -21.63
N SER A 142 -16.86 -16.38 -22.49
CA SER A 142 -17.25 -15.76 -23.76
C SER A 142 -18.02 -14.43 -23.62
N ALA A 143 -18.51 -14.11 -22.43
CA ALA A 143 -19.19 -12.86 -22.11
C ALA A 143 -18.26 -11.84 -21.43
N GLY A 144 -16.96 -12.15 -21.27
CA GLY A 144 -16.00 -11.28 -20.60
C GLY A 144 -16.08 -11.36 -19.07
N VAL A 145 -16.71 -12.40 -18.51
CA VAL A 145 -16.91 -12.57 -17.07
C VAL A 145 -15.93 -13.61 -16.53
N TYR A 146 -15.23 -13.26 -15.46
CA TYR A 146 -14.27 -14.10 -14.76
C TYR A 146 -14.96 -14.91 -13.66
N ALA A 147 -14.73 -16.22 -13.63
CA ALA A 147 -15.10 -17.04 -12.46
C ALA A 147 -14.12 -16.82 -11.30
N SER A 148 -12.86 -16.59 -11.63
CA SER A 148 -11.77 -16.25 -10.70
C SER A 148 -10.80 -15.30 -11.38
N TYR A 149 -10.08 -14.52 -10.58
CA TYR A 149 -9.06 -13.59 -11.05
C TYR A 149 -7.94 -13.48 -10.02
N THR A 150 -6.68 -13.40 -10.44
CA THR A 150 -5.54 -13.16 -9.55
C THR A 150 -4.84 -11.87 -9.99
N SER A 151 -4.75 -10.88 -9.11
CA SER A 151 -4.07 -9.61 -9.37
C SER A 151 -2.55 -9.73 -9.27
N GLY A 152 -1.79 -8.72 -9.69
CA GLY A 152 -0.34 -8.65 -9.45
C GLY A 152 0.50 -9.60 -10.32
N ILE A 153 -0.12 -10.36 -11.24
CA ILE A 153 0.58 -11.30 -12.13
C ILE A 153 1.04 -10.68 -13.47
N GLY A 154 0.85 -9.38 -13.65
CA GLY A 154 1.26 -8.64 -14.86
C GLY A 154 0.17 -8.37 -15.88
N ASP A 155 -1.05 -8.90 -15.71
CA ASP A 155 -2.15 -8.71 -16.68
C ASP A 155 -2.56 -7.23 -16.83
N ALA A 156 -2.43 -6.45 -15.75
CA ALA A 156 -2.67 -5.02 -15.71
C ALA A 156 -1.40 -4.16 -15.87
N GLY A 157 -0.26 -4.75 -16.20
CA GLY A 157 1.03 -4.07 -16.27
C GLY A 157 1.77 -3.91 -14.94
N PHE A 158 1.22 -4.45 -13.86
CA PHE A 158 1.85 -4.52 -12.54
C PHE A 158 2.23 -5.96 -12.21
N VAL A 159 3.49 -6.15 -11.86
CA VAL A 159 3.97 -7.39 -11.25
C VAL A 159 4.30 -7.05 -9.81
N SER A 160 3.70 -7.77 -8.88
CA SER A 160 3.94 -7.65 -7.45
C SER A 160 4.22 -9.05 -6.90
N ASP A 161 5.05 -9.13 -5.86
CA ASP A 161 5.21 -10.38 -5.12
C ASP A 161 3.96 -10.67 -4.26
N PHE A 162 3.03 -9.70 -4.14
CA PHE A 162 1.73 -9.86 -3.50
C PHE A 162 0.56 -9.92 -4.51
N ASN A 163 -0.31 -10.90 -4.38
CA ASN A 163 -1.54 -11.04 -5.16
C ASN A 163 -2.82 -11.21 -4.34
N VAL A 164 -3.92 -10.71 -4.90
CA VAL A 164 -5.28 -11.00 -4.42
C VAL A 164 -5.94 -12.01 -5.37
N ALA A 165 -6.20 -13.21 -4.87
CA ALA A 165 -6.96 -14.23 -5.57
C ALA A 165 -8.47 -14.05 -5.32
N LEU A 166 -9.19 -13.56 -6.32
CA LEU A 166 -10.63 -13.37 -6.32
C LEU A 166 -11.37 -14.61 -6.81
N SER A 167 -12.47 -14.95 -6.13
CA SER A 167 -13.46 -15.92 -6.59
C SER A 167 -14.84 -15.28 -6.65
N PHE A 168 -15.47 -15.30 -7.82
CA PHE A 168 -16.75 -14.63 -8.04
C PHE A 168 -17.94 -15.57 -7.90
N GLY A 169 -19.01 -15.06 -7.25
CA GLY A 169 -20.33 -15.68 -7.28
C GLY A 169 -21.02 -15.60 -8.65
N ALA A 170 -22.30 -15.97 -8.71
CA ALA A 170 -23.11 -15.79 -9.93
C ALA A 170 -23.68 -14.37 -10.04
N GLY A 171 -24.03 -13.94 -11.26
CA GLY A 171 -24.80 -12.72 -11.51
C GLY A 171 -23.99 -11.49 -11.91
N TRP A 172 -22.66 -11.63 -12.04
CA TRP A 172 -21.78 -10.55 -12.50
C TRP A 172 -21.94 -10.23 -13.98
N THR A 173 -21.72 -8.96 -14.32
CA THR A 173 -21.48 -8.48 -15.68
C THR A 173 -20.00 -8.13 -15.83
N ALA A 174 -19.51 -8.09 -17.08
CA ALA A 174 -18.14 -7.69 -17.37
C ALA A 174 -17.84 -6.28 -16.83
N ASP A 175 -18.76 -5.33 -17.03
CA ASP A 175 -18.61 -3.94 -16.57
C ASP A 175 -18.42 -3.87 -15.04
N LEU A 176 -19.27 -4.55 -14.27
CA LEU A 176 -19.14 -4.58 -12.80
C LEU A 176 -17.85 -5.25 -12.35
N GLN A 177 -17.46 -6.34 -13.00
CA GLN A 177 -16.19 -6.99 -12.67
C GLN A 177 -14.99 -6.11 -12.98
N SER A 178 -15.01 -5.35 -14.07
CA SER A 178 -13.92 -4.45 -14.43
C SER A 178 -13.54 -3.51 -13.28
N ASP A 179 -14.52 -2.96 -12.56
CA ASP A 179 -14.29 -2.10 -11.39
C ASP A 179 -13.64 -2.88 -10.23
N ILE A 180 -14.06 -4.13 -10.00
CA ILE A 180 -13.49 -4.99 -8.95
C ILE A 180 -12.06 -5.43 -9.29
N LEU A 181 -11.80 -5.79 -10.55
CA LEU A 181 -10.47 -6.20 -10.99
C LEU A 181 -9.48 -5.04 -10.86
N ARG A 182 -9.90 -3.82 -11.22
CA ARG A 182 -9.12 -2.59 -11.03
C ARG A 182 -8.75 -2.38 -9.56
N ALA A 183 -9.70 -2.59 -8.64
CA ALA A 183 -9.44 -2.49 -7.21
C ALA A 183 -8.42 -3.53 -6.72
N ALA A 184 -8.50 -4.78 -7.18
CA ALA A 184 -7.54 -5.81 -6.80
C ALA A 184 -6.12 -5.53 -7.32
N GLU A 185 -6.01 -5.07 -8.57
CA GLU A 185 -4.71 -4.64 -9.13
C GLU A 185 -4.14 -3.43 -8.38
N TYR A 186 -5.01 -2.50 -7.97
CA TYR A 186 -4.59 -1.38 -7.13
C TYR A 186 -4.07 -1.83 -5.77
N VAL A 187 -4.75 -2.76 -5.11
CA VAL A 187 -4.28 -3.34 -3.85
C VAL A 187 -2.91 -4.00 -4.03
N SER A 188 -2.71 -4.80 -5.08
CA SER A 188 -1.41 -5.40 -5.41
C SER A 188 -0.34 -4.39 -5.82
N ALA A 189 -0.72 -3.18 -6.24
CA ALA A 189 0.24 -2.10 -6.50
C ALA A 189 0.64 -1.35 -5.21
N LEU A 190 -0.20 -1.38 -4.16
CA LEU A 190 0.10 -0.78 -2.86
C LEU A 190 0.87 -1.72 -1.94
N VAL A 191 0.54 -3.01 -1.96
CA VAL A 191 1.21 -4.05 -1.16
C VAL A 191 2.18 -4.78 -2.08
N THR A 192 3.46 -4.75 -1.73
CA THR A 192 4.55 -5.17 -2.63
C THR A 192 5.27 -6.43 -2.17
N GLY A 193 5.21 -6.78 -0.89
CA GLY A 193 5.89 -7.95 -0.37
C GLY A 193 4.99 -9.18 -0.22
N ASP A 194 5.60 -10.32 -0.54
CA ASP A 194 5.05 -11.67 -0.42
C ASP A 194 4.64 -12.04 1.02
N LEU A 195 3.52 -12.74 1.16
CA LEU A 195 3.07 -13.37 2.39
C LEU A 195 3.13 -14.89 2.30
N ALA A 196 3.67 -15.52 3.34
CA ALA A 196 3.80 -16.98 3.39
C ALA A 196 2.53 -17.76 2.98
N ASP A 197 2.68 -18.68 2.04
CA ASP A 197 1.61 -19.51 1.51
C ASP A 197 0.91 -20.34 2.59
N LEU A 198 -0.40 -20.50 2.45
CA LEU A 198 -1.21 -21.43 3.22
C LEU A 198 -1.92 -22.43 2.31
N GLY A 199 -1.22 -23.53 2.01
CA GLY A 199 -1.74 -24.58 1.14
C GLY A 199 -1.81 -24.06 -0.30
N PRO A 200 -3.00 -23.96 -0.92
CA PRO A 200 -3.15 -23.41 -2.27
C PRO A 200 -3.34 -21.88 -2.30
N ILE A 201 -3.36 -21.22 -1.13
CA ILE A 201 -3.48 -19.77 -1.03
C ILE A 201 -2.07 -19.21 -0.94
N ASP A 202 -1.73 -18.34 -1.88
CA ASP A 202 -0.49 -17.55 -1.89
C ASP A 202 -0.60 -16.46 -0.81
N ASP A 203 -0.94 -15.21 -1.16
CA ASP A 203 -1.15 -14.16 -0.16
C ASP A 203 -2.56 -14.08 0.42
N VAL A 204 -3.56 -13.72 -0.39
CA VAL A 204 -4.93 -13.49 0.08
C VAL A 204 -5.96 -14.01 -0.92
N ALA A 205 -6.89 -14.84 -0.46
CA ALA A 205 -8.04 -15.27 -1.23
C ALA A 205 -9.32 -14.55 -0.79
N ILE A 206 -9.98 -13.80 -1.68
CA ILE A 206 -11.21 -13.06 -1.38
C ILE A 206 -12.39 -13.61 -2.19
N ASN A 207 -13.45 -14.03 -1.50
CA ASN A 207 -14.71 -14.37 -2.14
C ASN A 207 -15.51 -13.09 -2.42
N ILE A 208 -15.92 -12.87 -3.66
CA ILE A 208 -16.65 -11.69 -4.10
C ILE A 208 -18.07 -12.07 -4.52
N GLY A 209 -19.08 -11.54 -3.81
CA GLY A 209 -20.48 -11.92 -3.97
C GLY A 209 -21.44 -10.76 -4.21
N LEU A 210 -22.49 -11.02 -5.00
CA LEU A 210 -23.65 -10.15 -5.11
C LEU A 210 -24.77 -10.69 -4.21
N VAL A 211 -25.27 -9.86 -3.29
CA VAL A 211 -26.35 -10.24 -2.36
C VAL A 211 -27.38 -9.12 -2.24
N SER A 212 -28.53 -9.40 -1.64
CA SER A 212 -29.44 -8.34 -1.18
C SER A 212 -29.07 -8.01 0.27
N ILE A 213 -28.70 -6.75 0.54
CA ILE A 213 -28.29 -6.29 1.87
C ILE A 213 -29.46 -5.56 2.54
N ASP A 214 -29.81 -4.38 2.04
CA ASP A 214 -30.86 -3.53 2.62
C ASP A 214 -31.76 -2.85 1.57
N GLY A 215 -31.49 -3.04 0.28
CA GLY A 215 -32.29 -2.50 -0.81
C GLY A 215 -31.60 -1.31 -1.45
N THR A 216 -32.38 -0.36 -1.99
CA THR A 216 -31.79 0.80 -2.67
C THR A 216 -31.35 1.86 -1.67
N ASN A 217 -30.10 2.30 -1.79
CA ASN A 217 -29.35 3.15 -0.87
C ASN A 217 -29.12 2.49 0.49
N GLY A 218 -28.18 3.03 1.25
CA GLY A 218 -27.77 2.47 2.53
C GLY A 218 -26.44 1.77 2.35
N THR A 219 -26.39 0.49 2.70
CA THR A 219 -25.17 -0.31 2.71
C THR A 219 -24.88 -0.85 1.30
N ALA A 220 -24.01 -0.15 0.56
CA ALA A 220 -23.67 -0.54 -0.81
C ALA A 220 -22.80 -1.81 -0.86
N ALA A 221 -21.95 -2.03 0.13
CA ALA A 221 -21.13 -3.22 0.26
C ALA A 221 -20.75 -3.50 1.73
N ARG A 222 -20.12 -4.66 1.95
CA ARG A 222 -19.48 -5.03 3.21
C ARG A 222 -18.34 -6.02 2.97
N GLY A 223 -17.23 -5.80 3.64
CA GLY A 223 -16.02 -6.60 3.62
C GLY A 223 -15.68 -7.14 4.99
N ALA A 224 -15.07 -8.32 5.04
CA ALA A 224 -14.55 -8.89 6.28
C ALA A 224 -13.43 -9.89 6.00
N ALA A 225 -12.37 -9.84 6.81
CA ALA A 225 -11.41 -10.93 6.91
C ALA A 225 -12.05 -12.14 7.61
N THR A 226 -11.84 -13.33 7.04
CA THR A 226 -12.45 -14.59 7.49
C THR A 226 -11.42 -15.65 7.91
N GLY A 227 -10.14 -15.43 7.61
CA GLY A 227 -9.03 -16.27 8.02
C GLY A 227 -7.76 -15.45 8.18
N PHE A 228 -6.96 -15.77 9.21
CA PHE A 228 -5.74 -15.05 9.55
C PHE A 228 -4.57 -16.00 9.78
N ARG A 229 -3.38 -15.57 9.36
CA ARG A 229 -2.10 -16.19 9.67
C ARG A 229 -1.75 -16.02 11.16
N ALA A 230 -0.67 -16.67 11.57
CA ALA A 230 -0.18 -16.61 12.95
C ALA A 230 0.33 -15.20 13.33
N ASP A 231 0.92 -14.47 12.38
CA ASP A 231 1.33 -13.07 12.55
C ASP A 231 0.13 -12.10 12.60
N GLY A 232 -1.04 -12.54 12.12
CA GLY A 232 -2.28 -11.79 12.14
C GLY A 232 -2.71 -11.23 10.78
N THR A 233 -1.86 -11.28 9.76
CA THR A 233 -2.26 -10.92 8.39
C THR A 233 -3.38 -11.83 7.89
N ALA A 234 -4.28 -11.31 7.06
CA ALA A 234 -5.38 -12.11 6.53
C ALA A 234 -4.87 -13.01 5.39
N TYR A 235 -5.37 -14.24 5.32
CA TYR A 235 -5.17 -15.10 4.13
C TYR A 235 -6.48 -15.36 3.39
N GLN A 236 -7.63 -15.06 4.02
CA GLN A 236 -8.94 -15.28 3.43
C GLN A 236 -9.92 -14.18 3.80
N GLY A 237 -10.66 -13.67 2.83
CA GLY A 237 -11.65 -12.61 3.00
C GLY A 237 -12.96 -12.87 2.26
N LEU A 238 -13.94 -12.02 2.55
CA LEU A 238 -15.24 -11.97 1.89
C LEU A 238 -15.61 -10.51 1.62
N VAL A 239 -16.03 -10.20 0.40
CA VAL A 239 -16.67 -8.92 0.05
C VAL A 239 -18.03 -9.21 -0.58
N GLN A 240 -19.05 -8.48 -0.14
CA GLN A 240 -20.41 -8.60 -0.63
C GLN A 240 -20.95 -7.23 -1.04
N PHE A 241 -21.45 -7.11 -2.26
CA PHE A 241 -22.07 -5.90 -2.78
C PHE A 241 -23.59 -6.04 -2.84
N ASP A 242 -24.33 -4.97 -2.52
CA ASP A 242 -25.77 -4.95 -2.67
C ASP A 242 -26.15 -4.86 -4.16
N THR A 243 -26.82 -5.90 -4.64
CA THR A 243 -27.43 -5.96 -5.97
C THR A 243 -28.32 -4.77 -6.33
N ALA A 244 -28.92 -4.11 -5.34
CA ALA A 244 -29.78 -2.96 -5.55
C ALA A 244 -29.01 -1.65 -5.81
N ASP A 245 -27.73 -1.59 -5.41
CA ASP A 245 -26.92 -0.36 -5.45
C ASP A 245 -25.73 -0.45 -6.39
N ILE A 246 -25.11 -1.62 -6.54
CA ILE A 246 -23.81 -1.78 -7.20
C ILE A 246 -23.76 -1.17 -8.62
N GLN A 247 -24.84 -1.30 -9.40
CA GLN A 247 -24.88 -0.72 -10.75
C GLN A 247 -24.88 0.82 -10.72
N THR A 248 -25.50 1.43 -9.71
CA THR A 248 -25.49 2.89 -9.55
C THR A 248 -24.09 3.38 -9.19
N TRP A 249 -23.38 2.66 -8.32
CA TRP A 249 -21.99 2.97 -7.95
C TRP A 249 -21.03 2.84 -9.13
N SER A 250 -21.16 1.78 -9.93
CA SER A 250 -20.38 1.60 -11.16
C SER A 250 -20.65 2.72 -12.15
N ASN A 251 -21.93 3.05 -12.40
CA ASN A 251 -22.30 4.15 -13.31
C ASN A 251 -21.81 5.53 -12.85
N GLN A 252 -21.52 5.70 -11.56
CA GLN A 252 -20.98 6.93 -10.99
C GLN A 252 -19.44 6.96 -11.01
N GLY A 253 -18.78 5.86 -11.39
CA GLY A 253 -17.32 5.72 -11.33
C GLY A 253 -16.80 5.73 -9.90
N ARG A 254 -17.53 5.09 -8.97
CA ARG A 254 -17.18 5.00 -7.54
C ARG A 254 -17.10 3.56 -7.03
N LEU A 255 -17.38 2.58 -7.88
CA LEU A 255 -17.41 1.18 -7.47
C LEU A 255 -15.99 0.64 -7.22
N ASP A 256 -14.99 1.14 -7.94
CA ASP A 256 -13.59 0.79 -7.73
C ASP A 256 -13.09 1.30 -6.37
N ASP A 257 -13.38 2.57 -6.01
CA ASP A 257 -13.12 3.09 -4.65
C ASP A 257 -13.76 2.20 -3.57
N LEU A 258 -15.07 1.93 -3.71
CA LEU A 258 -15.81 1.07 -2.78
C LEU A 258 -15.20 -0.34 -2.71
N ALA A 259 -14.77 -0.89 -3.83
CA ALA A 259 -14.16 -2.21 -3.86
C ALA A 259 -12.81 -2.24 -3.14
N VAL A 260 -11.96 -1.22 -3.29
CA VAL A 260 -10.71 -1.12 -2.54
C VAL A 260 -10.97 -1.04 -1.04
N HIS A 261 -11.90 -0.17 -0.63
CA HIS A 261 -12.29 -0.02 0.77
C HIS A 261 -12.65 -1.38 1.40
N GLU A 262 -13.54 -2.13 0.74
CA GLU A 262 -13.98 -3.43 1.26
C GLU A 262 -12.90 -4.52 1.15
N MET A 263 -12.01 -4.45 0.15
CA MET A 263 -10.88 -5.35 0.03
C MET A 263 -9.87 -5.13 1.17
N LEU A 264 -9.63 -3.88 1.59
CA LEU A 264 -8.78 -3.61 2.75
C LEU A 264 -9.38 -4.16 4.05
N HIS A 265 -10.70 -4.06 4.24
CA HIS A 265 -11.38 -4.76 5.34
C HIS A 265 -11.28 -6.28 5.23
N ALA A 266 -11.36 -6.83 4.01
CA ALA A 266 -11.14 -8.26 3.76
C ALA A 266 -9.69 -8.70 4.02
N MET A 267 -8.73 -7.78 3.96
CA MET A 267 -7.33 -7.94 4.39
C MET A 267 -7.13 -7.68 5.90
N GLY A 268 -8.20 -7.34 6.62
CA GLY A 268 -8.19 -7.20 8.08
C GLY A 268 -8.07 -5.77 8.59
N PHE A 269 -8.01 -4.76 7.71
CA PHE A 269 -7.95 -3.36 8.11
C PHE A 269 -9.19 -3.02 8.95
N GLY A 270 -9.00 -2.38 10.10
CA GLY A 270 -10.07 -2.18 11.09
C GLY A 270 -10.42 -3.45 11.87
N VAL A 271 -10.76 -4.53 11.16
CA VAL A 271 -11.23 -5.81 11.70
C VAL A 271 -10.24 -6.44 12.69
N ARG A 272 -8.93 -6.28 12.45
CA ARG A 272 -7.87 -6.97 13.18
C ARG A 272 -7.10 -6.09 14.18
N TRP A 273 -7.32 -4.78 14.15
CA TRP A 273 -6.53 -3.81 14.93
C TRP A 273 -6.49 -4.11 16.43
N ASP A 274 -7.64 -4.32 17.09
CA ASP A 274 -7.68 -4.64 18.53
C ASP A 274 -6.94 -5.94 18.85
N ALA A 275 -7.13 -6.98 18.04
CA ALA A 275 -6.50 -8.28 18.24
C ALA A 275 -4.97 -8.24 18.01
N MET A 276 -4.49 -7.31 17.19
CA MET A 276 -3.07 -7.00 17.01
C MET A 276 -2.50 -6.09 18.10
N GLY A 277 -3.35 -5.56 18.99
CA GLY A 277 -2.93 -4.59 20.00
C GLY A 277 -2.61 -3.21 19.42
N LEU A 278 -3.14 -2.91 18.23
CA LEU A 278 -2.93 -1.64 17.53
C LEU A 278 -3.95 -0.58 17.90
N LEU A 279 -4.90 -0.87 18.80
CA LEU A 279 -5.82 0.14 19.35
C LEU A 279 -5.42 0.56 20.77
N GLY A 280 -5.49 1.87 21.01
CA GLY A 280 -5.29 2.51 22.31
C GLY A 280 -6.34 3.57 22.59
N SER A 281 -6.24 4.18 23.77
CA SER A 281 -7.09 5.32 24.13
C SER A 281 -6.27 6.50 24.60
N ALA A 282 -6.53 7.67 24.02
CA ALA A 282 -5.94 8.94 24.42
C ALA A 282 -6.99 10.05 24.31
N GLY A 283 -7.03 10.96 25.29
CA GLY A 283 -8.01 12.05 25.27
C GLY A 283 -9.48 11.64 25.40
N GLY A 284 -9.75 10.38 25.76
CA GLY A 284 -11.10 9.84 25.78
C GLY A 284 -11.60 9.33 24.42
N THR A 285 -10.74 9.27 23.41
CA THR A 285 -11.05 8.69 22.09
C THR A 285 -10.30 7.37 21.86
N THR A 286 -10.80 6.53 20.96
CA THR A 286 -10.05 5.39 20.41
C THR A 286 -9.02 5.92 19.41
N ARG A 287 -7.85 5.29 19.37
CA ARG A 287 -6.79 5.63 18.40
C ARG A 287 -6.07 4.39 17.90
N PHE A 288 -5.66 4.43 16.64
CA PHE A 288 -4.72 3.45 16.09
C PHE A 288 -3.30 3.85 16.46
N THR A 289 -2.52 2.89 16.95
CA THR A 289 -1.26 3.11 17.67
C THR A 289 -0.03 2.57 16.95
N GLY A 290 -0.18 2.19 15.68
CA GLY A 290 0.95 1.81 14.83
C GLY A 290 1.90 2.99 14.58
N ASP A 291 3.20 2.74 14.70
CA ASP A 291 4.23 3.79 14.64
C ASP A 291 4.33 4.39 13.23
N ASN A 292 4.20 3.56 12.19
CA ASN A 292 4.25 4.02 10.79
C ASN A 292 3.04 4.91 10.47
N ALA A 293 1.84 4.49 10.84
CA ALA A 293 0.62 5.27 10.64
C ALA A 293 0.63 6.58 11.42
N ILE A 294 1.18 6.62 12.64
CA ILE A 294 1.34 7.87 13.40
C ILE A 294 2.28 8.82 12.65
N ALA A 295 3.43 8.34 12.16
CA ALA A 295 4.39 9.16 11.42
C ALA A 295 3.78 9.72 10.12
N ALA A 296 3.03 8.89 9.39
CA ALA A 296 2.28 9.30 8.20
C ALA A 296 1.21 10.36 8.54
N TRP A 297 0.37 10.10 9.54
CA TRP A 297 -0.68 11.01 10.02
C TRP A 297 -0.12 12.40 10.39
N GLU A 298 0.94 12.44 11.20
CA GLU A 298 1.54 13.71 11.64
C GLU A 298 2.18 14.49 10.48
N SER A 299 2.56 13.81 9.39
CA SER A 299 3.20 14.41 8.21
C SER A 299 2.18 14.84 7.16
N GLU A 300 1.33 13.91 6.73
CA GLU A 300 0.31 14.09 5.69
C GLU A 300 -0.79 15.08 6.12
N PHE A 301 -1.20 15.00 7.38
CA PHE A 301 -2.26 15.83 7.95
C PHE A 301 -1.72 16.81 9.00
N ALA A 302 -0.48 17.30 8.84
CA ALA A 302 0.25 18.11 9.82
C ALA A 302 -0.58 19.27 10.42
N ALA A 303 -1.41 19.94 9.63
CA ALA A 303 -2.26 21.03 10.12
C ALA A 303 -3.37 20.56 11.07
N VAL A 304 -3.95 19.38 10.81
CA VAL A 304 -4.97 18.77 11.66
C VAL A 304 -4.30 18.16 12.89
N ALA A 305 -3.22 17.40 12.69
CA ALA A 305 -2.43 16.77 13.74
C ALA A 305 -1.85 17.79 14.74
N ALA A 306 -1.42 18.97 14.29
CA ALA A 306 -0.92 20.05 15.16
C ALA A 306 -1.99 20.63 16.10
N ASN A 307 -3.28 20.45 15.77
CA ASN A 307 -4.40 20.87 16.61
C ASN A 307 -4.94 19.73 17.50
N ASP A 308 -4.41 18.53 17.34
CA ASP A 308 -4.72 17.37 18.18
C ASP A 308 -3.65 17.19 19.26
N ALA A 309 -4.04 17.37 20.53
CA ALA A 309 -3.13 17.24 21.66
C ALA A 309 -2.60 15.81 21.87
N TYR A 310 -3.16 14.82 21.17
CA TYR A 310 -2.82 13.41 21.28
C TYR A 310 -2.37 12.81 19.93
N SER A 311 -2.01 13.63 18.93
CA SER A 311 -1.54 13.17 17.62
C SER A 311 -0.40 12.16 17.71
N GLY A 312 0.63 12.44 18.52
CA GLY A 312 1.74 11.51 18.77
C GLY A 312 1.41 10.29 19.65
N GLN A 313 0.13 10.08 20.01
CA GLN A 313 -0.35 8.90 20.74
C GLN A 313 -1.26 8.01 19.88
N GLY A 314 -1.50 8.39 18.61
CA GLY A 314 -2.25 7.56 17.68
C GLY A 314 -3.10 8.36 16.69
N VAL A 315 -3.44 7.70 15.59
CA VAL A 315 -4.34 8.20 14.55
C VAL A 315 -5.78 8.15 15.05
N PRO A 316 -6.60 9.21 14.91
CA PRO A 316 -8.00 9.20 15.31
C PRO A 316 -8.83 8.10 14.61
N VAL A 317 -9.52 7.29 15.40
CA VAL A 317 -10.38 6.20 14.93
C VAL A 317 -11.85 6.57 15.16
N GLU A 318 -12.72 6.19 14.24
CA GLU A 318 -14.16 6.44 14.31
C GLU A 318 -14.77 5.82 15.57
N MET A 319 -15.65 6.55 16.25
CA MET A 319 -16.33 6.11 17.46
C MET A 319 -17.85 6.20 17.37
N ASP A 320 -18.36 6.95 16.41
CA ASP A 320 -19.76 7.10 16.10
C ASP A 320 -20.25 5.98 15.16
N GLY A 321 -21.57 5.92 14.97
CA GLY A 321 -22.21 4.89 14.17
C GLY A 321 -22.43 3.58 14.94
N GLY A 322 -22.35 2.46 14.22
CA GLY A 322 -22.57 1.12 14.79
C GLY A 322 -21.31 0.26 14.78
N ALA A 323 -21.43 -1.01 15.17
CA ALA A 323 -20.31 -1.95 15.19
C ALA A 323 -19.70 -2.26 13.80
N GLY A 324 -20.35 -1.83 12.72
CA GLY A 324 -19.80 -1.89 11.37
C GLY A 324 -19.13 -0.59 10.93
N THR A 325 -18.97 0.38 11.82
CA THR A 325 -18.40 1.71 11.53
C THR A 325 -17.38 2.10 12.61
N ALA A 326 -17.80 2.13 13.86
CA ALA A 326 -16.95 2.46 15.00
C ALA A 326 -15.82 1.44 15.18
N ASP A 327 -14.65 1.93 15.59
CA ASP A 327 -13.42 1.21 15.89
C ASP A 327 -12.79 0.44 14.72
N VAL A 328 -13.36 0.54 13.51
CA VAL A 328 -12.88 -0.17 12.30
C VAL A 328 -12.61 0.76 11.12
N HIS A 329 -12.79 2.07 11.28
CA HIS A 329 -12.53 3.11 10.28
C HIS A 329 -11.74 4.26 10.89
N TRP A 330 -11.15 5.09 10.03
CA TRP A 330 -10.70 6.42 10.44
C TRP A 330 -11.86 7.33 10.80
N ASP A 331 -11.61 8.26 11.73
CA ASP A 331 -12.61 9.25 12.18
C ASP A 331 -13.10 10.13 11.02
N GLU A 332 -14.38 10.05 10.69
CA GLU A 332 -14.97 10.71 9.52
C GLU A 332 -14.79 12.24 9.56
N MET A 333 -14.93 12.85 10.75
CA MET A 333 -14.82 14.30 10.91
C MET A 333 -13.39 14.83 10.78
N THR A 334 -12.41 13.95 10.96
CA THR A 334 -10.98 14.26 10.84
C THR A 334 -10.51 14.09 9.41
N PHE A 335 -10.92 13.00 8.74
CA PHE A 335 -10.32 12.55 7.48
C PHE A 335 -11.21 12.80 6.24
N PHE A 336 -12.50 13.04 6.43
CA PHE A 336 -13.47 13.35 5.36
C PHE A 336 -13.45 12.30 4.23
N ASP A 337 -13.03 12.71 3.01
CA ASP A 337 -13.01 11.87 1.81
C ASP A 337 -11.84 10.84 1.81
N GLU A 338 -11.18 10.57 2.92
CA GLU A 338 -10.17 9.49 2.96
C GLU A 338 -10.87 8.13 2.80
N LEU A 339 -10.29 7.23 2.01
CA LEU A 339 -10.94 6.02 1.55
C LEU A 339 -11.39 5.06 2.68
N MET A 340 -10.70 5.02 3.81
CA MET A 340 -10.98 4.14 4.95
C MET A 340 -11.76 4.83 6.08
N THR A 341 -12.42 5.96 5.79
CA THR A 341 -13.50 6.47 6.63
C THR A 341 -14.79 5.66 6.45
N GLY A 342 -15.71 5.77 7.40
CA GLY A 342 -16.94 4.96 7.41
C GLY A 342 -17.98 5.35 6.35
N TYR A 343 -17.84 6.51 5.71
CA TYR A 343 -18.81 7.02 4.75
C TYR A 343 -18.12 7.58 3.50
N LEU A 344 -17.96 6.72 2.48
CA LEU A 344 -17.33 7.13 1.23
C LEU A 344 -17.98 8.38 0.61
N GLY A 345 -17.13 9.36 0.34
CA GLY A 345 -17.45 10.62 -0.31
C GLY A 345 -17.41 10.54 -1.84
N GLY A 346 -17.56 11.71 -2.47
CA GLY A 346 -17.52 11.83 -3.93
C GLY A 346 -16.10 11.94 -4.48
N ASP A 347 -15.15 12.38 -3.65
CA ASP A 347 -13.76 12.58 -4.04
C ASP A 347 -12.77 11.75 -3.22
N ASN A 348 -13.03 10.43 -3.11
CA ASN A 348 -12.20 9.56 -2.28
C ASN A 348 -10.74 9.51 -2.75
N TYR A 349 -9.84 9.30 -1.78
CA TYR A 349 -8.41 9.11 -2.01
C TYR A 349 -7.81 8.16 -0.97
N MET A 350 -6.77 7.42 -1.37
CA MET A 350 -5.96 6.62 -0.47
C MET A 350 -4.89 7.49 0.18
N SER A 351 -4.86 7.52 1.51
CA SER A 351 -3.83 8.26 2.27
C SER A 351 -2.56 7.44 2.51
N ALA A 352 -1.43 8.12 2.71
CA ALA A 352 -0.21 7.49 3.24
C ALA A 352 -0.46 6.89 4.62
N THR A 353 -1.35 7.51 5.41
CA THR A 353 -1.78 7.00 6.72
C THR A 353 -2.42 5.61 6.63
N SER A 354 -3.30 5.37 5.66
CA SER A 354 -3.93 4.05 5.43
C SER A 354 -2.91 3.01 4.95
N VAL A 355 -2.01 3.39 4.03
CA VAL A 355 -0.96 2.47 3.53
C VAL A 355 0.02 2.11 4.65
N ALA A 356 0.46 3.09 5.45
CA ALA A 356 1.32 2.88 6.61
C ALA A 356 0.68 1.98 7.68
N ALA A 357 -0.64 2.09 7.89
CA ALA A 357 -1.36 1.22 8.82
C ALA A 357 -1.39 -0.24 8.36
N LEU A 358 -1.33 -0.53 7.05
CA LEU A 358 -1.13 -1.89 6.54
C LEU A 358 0.27 -2.42 6.93
N GLU A 359 1.30 -1.57 6.92
CA GLU A 359 2.63 -1.97 7.40
C GLU A 359 2.65 -2.30 8.89
N ASP A 360 2.01 -1.48 9.71
CA ASP A 360 1.86 -1.75 11.14
C ASP A 360 1.09 -3.06 11.41
N MET A 361 0.26 -3.50 10.46
CA MET A 361 -0.44 -4.78 10.49
C MET A 361 0.38 -5.98 9.97
N GLY A 362 1.57 -5.75 9.43
CA GLY A 362 2.50 -6.78 8.95
C GLY A 362 2.50 -7.03 7.45
N TYR A 363 1.89 -6.16 6.64
CA TYR A 363 2.06 -6.16 5.19
C TYR A 363 3.32 -5.36 4.81
N GLU A 364 3.99 -5.69 3.71
CA GLU A 364 5.04 -4.82 3.14
C GLU A 364 4.42 -3.99 2.02
N THR A 365 4.57 -2.67 2.06
CA THR A 365 3.86 -1.76 1.17
C THR A 365 4.79 -0.77 0.47
N VAL A 366 4.21 0.09 -0.36
CA VAL A 366 4.90 1.23 -0.98
C VAL A 366 5.20 2.37 0.01
N PHE A 367 4.78 2.30 1.27
CA PHE A 367 5.07 3.34 2.27
C PHE A 367 6.56 3.38 2.60
N ASP A 368 7.13 4.58 2.69
CA ASP A 368 8.50 4.79 3.14
C ASP A 368 8.50 5.67 4.38
N ALA A 369 8.82 5.08 5.54
CA ALA A 369 8.92 5.83 6.80
C ALA A 369 10.01 6.93 6.78
N ALA A 370 10.98 6.86 5.86
CA ALA A 370 11.97 7.93 5.67
C ALA A 370 11.41 9.12 4.86
N ASP A 371 10.34 8.92 4.10
CA ASP A 371 9.59 9.96 3.38
C ASP A 371 8.07 9.74 3.53
N PRO A 372 7.50 9.99 4.72
CA PRO A 372 6.07 9.80 4.98
C PRO A 372 5.17 10.77 4.20
N THR A 373 5.76 11.69 3.42
CA THR A 373 5.05 12.62 2.54
C THR A 373 5.07 12.21 1.07
N ALA A 374 5.72 11.09 0.75
CA ALA A 374 5.75 10.55 -0.60
C ALA A 374 4.31 10.34 -1.11
N PRO A 375 3.98 10.78 -2.34
CA PRO A 375 2.64 10.59 -2.89
C PRO A 375 2.29 9.11 -3.02
N ILE A 376 1.13 8.73 -2.48
CA ILE A 376 0.55 7.40 -2.71
C ILE A 376 -0.12 7.37 -4.07
N LEU A 377 0.17 6.32 -4.85
CA LEU A 377 -0.52 6.03 -6.11
C LEU A 377 -2.03 6.02 -5.86
N GLN A 378 -2.82 6.74 -6.65
CA GLN A 378 -4.28 6.73 -6.52
C GLN A 378 -4.92 5.75 -7.50
N ILE A 379 -6.09 5.19 -7.18
CA ILE A 379 -6.71 4.18 -8.05
C ILE A 379 -7.05 4.73 -9.44
N ASP A 380 -7.39 6.01 -9.58
CA ASP A 380 -7.64 6.66 -10.87
C ASP A 380 -6.36 6.84 -11.72
N GLU A 381 -5.19 6.62 -11.13
CA GLU A 381 -3.89 6.68 -11.79
C GLU A 381 -3.53 5.34 -12.47
N ILE A 382 -4.13 4.23 -12.02
CA ILE A 382 -3.98 2.93 -12.68
C ILE A 382 -4.73 2.92 -14.02
N LEU A 383 -4.06 2.49 -15.08
CA LEU A 383 -4.71 2.21 -16.36
C LEU A 383 -4.72 0.70 -16.55
N LEU A 384 -5.89 0.08 -16.52
CA LEU A 384 -6.03 -1.27 -17.05
C LEU A 384 -5.93 -1.17 -18.58
N ALA A 385 -4.97 -1.90 -19.15
CA ALA A 385 -4.61 -1.85 -20.57
C ALA A 385 -5.65 -2.52 -21.49
#